data_AF-M0NKK8-F1
#
_entry.id   AF-M0NKK8-F1
#
_cell.length_a   1.000
_cell.length_b   1.000
_cell.length_c   1.000
_cell.angle_alpha   90.00
_cell.angle_beta   90.00
_cell.angle_gamma   90.00
#
_symmetry.space_group_name_H-M   'P 1'
#
loop_
_entity.id
_entity.type
_entity.pdbx_description
1 polymer ?
#
loop_
_entity_poly.entity_id
_entity_poly.type
_entity_poly.pdbx_seq_one_letter_code
_entity_poly.pdbx_strand_id
1 'polypeptide(L)'
;MAIDDGDLARIDKQLIQMVKDARSVIADQEYTASTAGIILNGFSASGNFVNRFAALHPHEVLSVSAGGINGTAFLPITEAEGHTLNYQIGAANIEELTGESFDIEAFRDVNQFLYMGALDFNDTLPYGDAWSDSQREIALDVYGPNMQRDRMPYCQSVYEDQNVTAAFKIYEREGHTPRPAIDDIVEFHQRSLADESIEQFNDELSASTEATDPDGDGTFEDINGDGEFTVTDVQKLFSMLTSQ
;
A
#
# COMPACT_ATOMS: atom_id res chain seq x y z
N MET A 1 12.47 1.61 13.34
CA MET A 1 12.52 3.05 13.70
C MET A 1 13.50 3.19 14.86
N ALA A 2 14.80 3.32 14.57
CA ALA A 2 15.85 3.48 15.59
C ALA A 2 16.14 4.97 15.81
N ILE A 3 15.10 5.78 16.00
CA ILE A 3 15.21 7.20 16.32
C ILE A 3 14.46 7.40 17.63
N ASP A 4 15.18 7.14 18.72
CA ASP A 4 14.65 7.28 20.09
C ASP A 4 14.93 8.67 20.68
N ASP A 5 15.67 9.52 19.96
CA ASP A 5 16.03 10.87 20.38
C ASP A 5 16.02 11.91 19.23
N GLY A 6 16.06 13.19 19.62
CA GLY A 6 16.03 14.32 18.69
C GLY A 6 14.64 14.67 18.14
N ASP A 7 14.61 15.69 17.28
CA ASP A 7 13.35 16.28 16.77
C ASP A 7 12.52 15.32 15.90
N LEU A 8 13.16 14.27 15.37
CA LEU A 8 12.53 13.25 14.52
C LEU A 8 12.24 11.94 15.28
N ALA A 9 12.40 11.92 16.60
CA ALA A 9 12.07 10.74 17.39
C ALA A 9 10.57 10.44 17.34
N ARG A 10 10.22 9.19 17.01
CA ARG A 10 8.84 8.70 17.04
C ARG A 10 7.82 9.64 16.38
N ILE A 11 8.07 10.04 15.13
CA ILE A 11 7.18 10.91 14.33
C ILE A 11 5.73 10.38 14.33
N ASP A 12 5.57 9.07 14.37
CA ASP A 12 4.28 8.40 14.55
C ASP A 12 3.56 8.88 15.82
N LYS A 13 4.23 8.89 16.97
CA LYS A 13 3.66 9.42 18.22
C LYS A 13 3.47 10.93 18.19
N GLN A 14 4.34 11.66 17.48
CA GLN A 14 4.18 13.11 17.31
C GLN A 14 2.88 13.44 16.56
N LEU A 15 2.55 12.71 15.48
CA LEU A 15 1.30 12.90 14.76
C LEU A 15 0.07 12.67 15.64
N ILE A 16 0.09 11.65 16.50
CA ILE A 16 -0.99 11.40 17.47
C ILE A 16 -1.17 12.61 18.40
N GLN A 17 -0.08 13.20 18.88
CA GLN A 17 -0.16 14.39 19.74
C GLN A 17 -0.67 15.62 18.98
N MET A 18 -0.25 15.80 17.72
CA MET A 18 -0.77 16.87 16.86
C MET A 18 -2.27 16.75 16.65
N VAL A 19 -2.79 15.53 16.47
CA VAL A 19 -4.24 15.30 16.36
C VAL A 19 -4.97 15.62 17.66
N LYS A 20 -4.40 15.23 18.81
CA LYS A 20 -4.98 15.56 20.13
C LYS A 20 -5.04 17.07 20.35
N ASP A 21 -3.97 17.79 20.01
CA ASP A 21 -3.94 19.25 20.08
C ASP A 21 -4.96 19.89 19.14
N ALA A 22 -5.00 19.45 17.88
CA ALA A 22 -5.97 19.94 16.89
C ALA A 22 -7.42 19.73 17.33
N ARG A 23 -7.75 18.56 17.91
CA ARG A 23 -9.08 18.28 18.48
C ARG A 23 -9.43 19.25 19.60
N SER A 24 -8.48 19.60 20.47
CA SER A 24 -8.67 20.59 21.53
C SER A 24 -8.98 21.98 20.95
N VAL A 25 -8.19 22.43 19.96
CA VAL A 25 -8.38 23.73 19.30
C VAL A 25 -9.73 23.82 18.59
N ILE A 26 -10.16 22.74 17.93
CA ILE A 26 -11.46 22.66 17.25
C ILE A 26 -12.63 22.73 18.25
N ALA A 27 -12.51 22.02 19.37
CA ALA A 27 -13.53 22.03 20.42
C ALA A 27 -13.70 23.43 21.05
N ASP A 28 -12.61 24.17 21.21
CA ASP A 28 -12.64 25.57 21.69
C ASP A 28 -13.35 26.53 20.72
N GLN A 29 -13.53 26.13 19.45
CA GLN A 29 -14.24 26.89 18.41
C GLN A 29 -15.69 26.42 18.21
N GLU A 30 -16.27 25.65 19.14
CA GLU A 30 -17.64 25.13 19.09
C GLU A 30 -17.92 24.16 17.92
N TYR A 31 -16.88 23.61 17.30
CA TYR A 31 -16.99 22.52 16.34
C TYR A 31 -16.82 21.16 17.02
N THR A 32 -17.55 20.15 16.54
CA THR A 32 -17.41 18.77 17.03
C THR A 32 -16.38 18.02 16.19
N ALA A 33 -15.30 17.55 16.83
CA ALA A 33 -14.39 16.59 16.22
C ALA A 33 -14.83 15.16 16.55
N SER A 34 -14.85 14.28 15.54
CA SER A 34 -15.14 12.85 15.77
C SER A 34 -14.06 12.19 16.62
N THR A 35 -14.49 11.28 17.50
CA THR A 35 -13.63 10.41 18.30
C THR A 35 -13.54 8.98 17.76
N ALA A 36 -14.19 8.69 16.62
CA ALA A 36 -14.25 7.34 16.04
C ALA A 36 -12.95 6.85 15.38
N GLY A 37 -11.92 7.71 15.32
CA GLY A 37 -10.65 7.44 14.65
C GLY A 37 -10.26 8.60 13.72
N ILE A 38 -9.06 8.52 13.16
CA ILE A 38 -8.51 9.52 12.24
C ILE A 38 -8.66 9.02 10.81
N ILE A 39 -9.01 9.92 9.89
CA ILE A 39 -8.95 9.68 8.45
C ILE A 39 -7.65 10.26 7.92
N LEU A 40 -6.86 9.44 7.23
CA LEU A 40 -5.57 9.83 6.67
C LEU A 40 -5.59 9.67 5.15
N ASN A 41 -5.08 10.68 4.45
CA ASN A 41 -4.85 10.62 3.01
C ASN A 41 -3.40 11.00 2.73
N GLY A 42 -2.67 10.16 2.01
CA GLY A 42 -1.29 10.38 1.62
C GLY A 42 -1.04 10.00 0.16
N PHE A 43 -0.11 10.71 -0.48
CA PHE A 43 0.37 10.39 -1.83
C PHE A 43 1.90 10.36 -1.87
N SER A 44 2.46 9.45 -2.67
CA SER A 44 3.90 9.21 -2.79
C SER A 44 4.51 8.85 -1.42
N ALA A 45 5.61 9.49 -1.01
CA ALA A 45 6.24 9.28 0.30
C ALA A 45 5.26 9.40 1.49
N SER A 46 4.30 10.33 1.42
CA SER A 46 3.27 10.47 2.47
C SER A 46 2.23 9.36 2.45
N GLY A 47 1.99 8.72 1.29
CA GLY A 47 1.17 7.51 1.15
C GLY A 47 1.79 6.33 1.90
N ASN A 48 3.07 6.09 1.66
CA ASN A 48 3.84 5.08 2.39
C ASN A 48 3.85 5.35 3.91
N PHE A 49 3.91 6.62 4.32
CA PHE A 49 3.83 7.00 5.72
C PHE A 49 2.47 6.64 6.33
N VAL A 50 1.34 7.01 5.71
CA VAL A 50 0.00 6.77 6.29
C VAL A 50 -0.37 5.29 6.30
N ASN A 51 0.06 4.49 5.31
CA ASN A 51 -0.12 3.04 5.32
C ASN A 51 0.64 2.38 6.48
N ARG A 52 1.91 2.74 6.69
CA ARG A 52 2.70 2.24 7.83
C ARG A 52 2.22 2.79 9.18
N PHE A 53 1.67 4.00 9.19
CA PHE A 53 1.06 4.59 10.39
C PHE A 53 -0.15 3.76 10.84
N ALA A 54 -1.01 3.32 9.91
CA ALA A 54 -2.12 2.43 10.23
C ALA A 54 -1.66 1.09 10.80
N ALA A 55 -0.52 0.55 10.33
CA ALA A 55 0.05 -0.68 10.90
C ALA A 55 0.61 -0.49 12.32
N LEU A 56 1.18 0.69 12.62
CA LEU A 56 1.71 1.01 13.95
C LEU A 56 0.62 1.39 14.97
N HIS A 57 -0.45 2.04 14.51
CA HIS A 57 -1.48 2.64 15.36
C HIS A 57 -2.89 2.31 14.84
N PRO A 58 -3.24 1.03 14.63
CA PRO A 58 -4.52 0.68 14.01
C PRO A 58 -5.72 1.18 14.82
N HIS A 59 -5.61 1.22 16.15
CA HIS A 59 -6.62 1.74 17.07
C HIS A 59 -6.90 3.25 16.96
N GLU A 60 -6.01 4.01 16.32
CA GLU A 60 -6.17 5.46 16.15
C GLU A 60 -6.77 5.82 14.78
N VAL A 61 -6.87 4.87 13.86
CA VAL A 61 -7.16 5.10 12.45
C VAL A 61 -8.48 4.47 12.05
N LEU A 62 -9.36 5.27 11.43
CA LEU A 62 -10.63 4.78 10.88
C LEU A 62 -10.46 4.34 9.43
N SER A 63 -9.77 5.15 8.62
CA SER A 63 -9.49 4.83 7.22
C SER A 63 -8.27 5.55 6.69
N VAL A 64 -7.62 4.91 5.71
CA VAL A 64 -6.44 5.43 5.02
C VAL A 64 -6.60 5.35 3.51
N SER A 65 -6.31 6.44 2.80
CA SER A 65 -5.96 6.37 1.38
C SER A 65 -4.45 6.61 1.19
N ALA A 66 -3.81 5.73 0.43
CA ALA A 66 -2.38 5.80 0.15
C ALA A 66 -2.11 5.59 -1.34
N GLY A 67 -1.76 6.67 -2.03
CA GLY A 67 -1.49 6.66 -3.47
C GLY A 67 0.00 6.70 -3.81
N GLY A 68 0.38 6.13 -4.95
CA GLY A 68 1.75 6.21 -5.48
C GLY A 68 2.79 5.53 -4.57
N ILE A 69 2.41 4.41 -3.94
CA ILE A 69 3.17 3.72 -2.89
C ILE A 69 4.24 2.73 -3.40
N ASN A 70 4.58 2.78 -4.69
CA ASN A 70 5.52 1.85 -5.35
C ASN A 70 5.19 0.35 -5.21
N GLY A 71 3.95 0.00 -4.89
CA GLY A 71 3.57 -1.37 -4.57
C GLY A 71 4.23 -1.90 -3.29
N THR A 72 4.66 -1.03 -2.39
CA THR A 72 5.39 -1.40 -1.16
C THR A 72 4.53 -1.24 0.09
N ALA A 73 3.27 -1.67 0.00
CA ALA A 73 2.37 -1.65 1.16
C ALA A 73 2.96 -2.50 2.29
N PHE A 74 2.78 -2.06 3.53
CA PHE A 74 3.16 -2.84 4.70
C PHE A 74 2.49 -4.21 4.65
N LEU A 75 3.26 -5.29 4.74
CA LEU A 75 2.75 -6.65 4.72
C LEU A 75 2.40 -7.08 6.15
N PRO A 76 1.13 -7.43 6.45
CA PRO A 76 0.68 -7.87 7.77
C PRO A 76 1.14 -9.30 8.14
N ILE A 77 2.37 -9.66 7.79
CA ILE A 77 3.01 -10.95 7.99
C ILE A 77 4.46 -10.76 8.45
N THR A 78 5.05 -11.79 9.06
CA THR A 78 6.39 -11.73 9.64
C THR A 78 7.47 -12.39 8.79
N GLU A 79 7.09 -13.21 7.81
CA GLU A 79 8.00 -13.92 6.91
C GLU A 79 7.40 -14.11 5.51
N ALA A 80 8.23 -14.02 4.48
CA ALA A 80 7.91 -14.38 3.11
C ALA A 80 9.21 -14.63 2.32
N GLU A 81 9.18 -15.49 1.30
CA GLU A 81 10.33 -15.77 0.43
C GLU A 81 11.64 -16.10 1.18
N GLY A 82 11.53 -16.78 2.33
CA GLY A 82 12.68 -17.14 3.17
C GLY A 82 13.27 -15.98 3.98
N HIS A 83 12.65 -14.80 3.96
CA HIS A 83 13.09 -13.60 4.68
C HIS A 83 12.21 -13.29 5.89
N THR A 84 12.83 -12.80 6.96
CA THR A 84 12.12 -12.15 8.08
C THR A 84 11.78 -10.71 7.72
N LEU A 85 10.50 -10.34 7.81
CA LEU A 85 9.98 -9.06 7.33
C LEU A 85 9.91 -8.05 8.48
N ASN A 86 10.98 -7.30 8.67
CA ASN A 86 11.02 -6.19 9.63
C ASN A 86 10.20 -4.98 9.15
N TYR A 87 9.90 -4.08 10.08
CA TYR A 87 9.18 -2.84 9.86
C TYR A 87 9.72 -2.04 8.67
N GLN A 88 8.79 -1.38 7.97
CA GLN A 88 8.83 -0.89 6.59
C GLN A 88 8.39 -1.91 5.54
N ILE A 89 8.69 -3.20 5.74
CA ILE A 89 8.24 -4.30 4.85
C ILE A 89 7.14 -5.10 5.54
N GLY A 90 7.36 -5.59 6.76
CA GLY A 90 6.38 -6.40 7.50
C GLY A 90 6.44 -6.27 9.01
N ALA A 91 5.78 -7.22 9.69
CA ALA A 91 5.42 -7.10 11.11
C ALA A 91 6.42 -7.68 12.12
N ALA A 92 7.54 -8.27 11.67
CA ALA A 92 8.37 -9.15 12.50
C ALA A 92 8.96 -8.49 13.75
N ASN A 93 9.31 -7.21 13.69
CA ASN A 93 9.94 -6.49 14.80
C ASN A 93 9.13 -5.29 15.30
N ILE A 94 7.80 -5.28 15.10
CA ILE A 94 6.94 -4.19 15.59
C ILE A 94 7.06 -4.07 17.12
N GLU A 95 6.98 -5.18 17.86
CA GLU A 95 7.05 -5.16 19.33
C GLU A 95 8.36 -4.56 19.85
N GLU A 96 9.48 -4.88 19.20
CA GLU A 96 10.79 -4.30 19.55
C GLU A 96 10.80 -2.77 19.35
N LEU A 97 10.11 -2.27 18.32
CA LEU A 97 10.10 -0.84 17.96
C LEU A 97 9.07 -0.02 18.76
N THR A 98 7.92 -0.61 19.08
CA THR A 98 6.79 0.11 19.68
C THR A 98 6.64 -0.17 21.18
N GLY A 99 7.11 -1.34 21.63
CA GLY A 99 6.80 -1.93 22.94
C GLY A 99 5.49 -2.72 22.96
N GLU A 100 4.81 -2.85 21.82
CA GLU A 100 3.50 -3.50 21.67
C GLU A 100 3.51 -4.41 20.44
N SER A 101 3.06 -5.66 20.60
CA SER A 101 2.97 -6.59 19.47
C SER A 101 2.01 -6.07 18.40
N PHE A 102 2.27 -6.42 17.13
CA PHE A 102 1.41 -6.02 16.01
C PHE A 102 -0.01 -6.59 16.20
N ASP A 103 -1.00 -5.69 16.27
CA ASP A 103 -2.41 -6.04 16.42
C ASP A 103 -3.07 -6.18 15.04
N ILE A 104 -3.00 -7.40 14.50
CA ILE A 104 -3.59 -7.71 13.20
C ILE A 104 -5.12 -7.58 13.21
N GLU A 105 -5.80 -7.87 14.32
CA GLU A 105 -7.25 -7.76 14.38
C GLU A 105 -7.68 -6.30 14.23
N ALA A 106 -7.03 -5.39 14.96
CA ALA A 106 -7.29 -3.96 14.80
C ALA A 106 -6.89 -3.45 13.40
N PHE A 107 -5.81 -3.97 12.82
CA PHE A 107 -5.39 -3.59 11.47
C PHE A 107 -6.39 -4.03 10.39
N ARG A 108 -7.05 -5.19 10.56
CA ARG A 108 -8.11 -5.66 9.65
C ARG A 108 -9.29 -4.70 9.62
N ASP A 109 -9.62 -4.09 10.74
CA ASP A 109 -10.76 -3.15 10.87
C ASP A 109 -10.47 -1.76 10.27
N VAL A 110 -9.21 -1.44 9.94
CA VAL A 110 -8.86 -0.20 9.27
C VAL A 110 -9.20 -0.31 7.78
N ASN A 111 -10.17 0.48 7.32
CA ASN A 111 -10.48 0.58 5.88
C ASN A 111 -9.29 1.19 5.13
N GLN A 112 -8.76 0.51 4.12
CA GLN A 112 -7.59 0.99 3.36
C GLN A 112 -7.88 1.09 1.86
N PHE A 113 -7.50 2.21 1.24
CA PHE A 113 -7.53 2.39 -0.21
C PHE A 113 -6.13 2.66 -0.75
N LEU A 114 -5.55 1.65 -1.39
CA LEU A 114 -4.17 1.63 -1.86
C LEU A 114 -4.18 1.72 -3.38
N TYR A 115 -3.55 2.75 -3.95
CA TYR A 115 -3.67 2.97 -5.39
C TYR A 115 -2.39 3.48 -6.05
N MET A 116 -2.31 3.30 -7.37
CA MET A 116 -1.25 3.88 -8.20
C MET A 116 -1.71 4.08 -9.65
N GLY A 117 -0.90 4.80 -10.43
CA GLY A 117 -1.07 4.89 -11.87
C GLY A 117 -0.34 3.75 -12.60
N ALA A 118 -0.95 3.23 -13.66
CA ALA A 118 -0.34 2.20 -14.52
C ALA A 118 0.98 2.66 -15.19
N LEU A 119 1.16 3.98 -15.37
CA LEU A 119 2.34 4.61 -15.96
C LEU A 119 3.19 5.35 -14.91
N ASP A 120 3.02 5.00 -13.63
CA ASP A 120 3.87 5.51 -12.55
C ASP A 120 5.20 4.75 -12.51
N PHE A 121 6.26 5.35 -13.06
CA PHE A 121 7.60 4.78 -13.07
C PHE A 121 8.50 5.36 -11.97
N ASN A 122 7.94 6.06 -10.98
CA ASN A 122 8.71 6.69 -9.91
C ASN A 122 9.09 5.69 -8.82
N ASP A 123 9.78 4.61 -9.20
CA ASP A 123 10.18 3.54 -8.30
C ASP A 123 11.30 4.02 -7.36
N THR A 124 11.01 4.11 -6.07
CA THR A 124 12.00 4.55 -5.06
C THR A 124 12.92 3.41 -4.62
N LEU A 125 12.55 2.16 -4.89
CA LEU A 125 13.24 1.00 -4.35
C LEU A 125 14.69 0.85 -4.86
N PRO A 126 15.03 1.16 -6.14
CA PRO A 126 16.42 1.13 -6.61
C PRO A 126 17.36 2.15 -5.93
N TYR A 127 16.83 3.20 -5.29
CA TYR A 127 17.63 4.29 -4.73
C TYR A 127 17.95 4.04 -3.24
N GLY A 128 19.20 4.30 -2.85
CA GLY A 128 19.72 4.03 -1.50
C GLY A 128 19.43 5.11 -0.46
N ASP A 129 18.63 6.13 -0.79
CA ASP A 129 18.23 7.21 0.12
C ASP A 129 16.96 6.86 0.93
N ALA A 130 16.09 6.02 0.37
CA ALA A 130 14.84 5.58 1.02
C ALA A 130 14.97 4.20 1.70
N TRP A 131 15.89 3.36 1.24
CA TRP A 131 16.05 1.97 1.69
C TRP A 131 17.51 1.66 2.00
N SER A 132 17.76 0.94 3.11
CA SER A 132 19.08 0.32 3.29
C SER A 132 19.29 -0.80 2.27
N ASP A 133 20.55 -1.13 1.97
CA ASP A 133 20.88 -2.17 0.98
C ASP A 133 20.20 -3.52 1.30
N SER A 134 20.18 -3.92 2.58
CA SER A 134 19.52 -5.16 3.01
C SER A 134 18.01 -5.11 2.87
N GLN A 135 17.38 -3.97 3.18
CA GLN A 135 15.92 -3.84 3.02
C GLN A 135 15.53 -3.83 1.55
N ARG A 136 16.35 -3.22 0.68
CA ARG A 136 16.13 -3.22 -0.76
C ARG A 136 16.16 -4.63 -1.33
N GLU A 137 17.14 -5.44 -0.94
CA GLU A 137 17.25 -6.85 -1.35
C GLU A 137 16.00 -7.64 -0.93
N ILE A 138 15.64 -7.59 0.36
CA ILE A 138 14.43 -8.27 0.87
C ILE A 138 13.18 -7.79 0.15
N ALA A 139 13.04 -6.48 -0.07
CA ALA A 139 11.87 -5.93 -0.74
C ALA A 139 11.77 -6.37 -2.22
N LEU A 140 12.88 -6.49 -2.95
CA LEU A 140 12.87 -7.04 -4.31
C LEU A 140 12.51 -8.52 -4.33
N ASP A 141 13.06 -9.32 -3.42
CA ASP A 141 12.80 -10.75 -3.36
C ASP A 141 11.33 -11.03 -3.00
N VAL A 142 10.77 -10.25 -2.06
CA VAL A 142 9.42 -10.45 -1.51
C VAL A 142 8.35 -9.84 -2.41
N TYR A 143 8.45 -8.55 -2.74
CA TYR A 143 7.41 -7.88 -3.52
C TYR A 143 7.57 -8.12 -5.03
N GLY A 144 8.78 -8.40 -5.49
CA GLY A 144 9.10 -8.53 -6.91
C GLY A 144 9.63 -7.24 -7.56
N PRO A 145 10.15 -7.35 -8.81
CA PRO A 145 10.89 -6.26 -9.45
C PRO A 145 10.02 -5.12 -9.98
N ASN A 146 8.76 -5.34 -10.37
CA ASN A 146 7.90 -4.35 -11.00
C ASN A 146 6.73 -3.89 -10.11
N MET A 147 6.59 -2.57 -9.94
CA MET A 147 5.59 -1.93 -9.06
C MET A 147 4.14 -2.37 -9.34
N GLN A 148 3.70 -2.28 -10.59
CA GLN A 148 2.32 -2.55 -11.00
C GLN A 148 2.05 -4.04 -11.18
N ARG A 149 3.00 -4.76 -11.77
CA ARG A 149 2.83 -6.14 -12.25
C ARG A 149 3.09 -7.18 -11.18
N ASP A 150 4.02 -6.90 -10.27
CA ASP A 150 4.47 -7.86 -9.26
C ASP A 150 4.05 -7.37 -7.86
N ARG A 151 4.48 -6.16 -7.50
CA ARG A 151 4.41 -5.69 -6.11
C ARG A 151 3.00 -5.37 -5.62
N MET A 152 2.21 -4.60 -6.39
CA MET A 152 0.83 -4.28 -6.02
C MET A 152 -0.05 -5.54 -5.95
N PRO A 153 -0.07 -6.45 -6.95
CA PRO A 153 -0.80 -7.71 -6.85
C PRO A 153 -0.38 -8.58 -5.68
N TYR A 154 0.94 -8.69 -5.40
CA TYR A 154 1.43 -9.43 -4.24
C TYR A 154 0.97 -8.81 -2.92
N CYS A 155 0.96 -7.48 -2.80
CA CYS A 155 0.39 -6.81 -1.63
C CYS A 155 -1.10 -7.14 -1.48
N GLN A 156 -1.86 -7.09 -2.58
CA GLN A 156 -3.28 -7.42 -2.56
C GLN A 156 -3.50 -8.86 -2.08
N SER A 157 -2.79 -9.83 -2.64
CA SER A 157 -2.95 -11.24 -2.26
C SER A 157 -2.64 -11.46 -0.78
N VAL A 158 -1.60 -10.82 -0.23
CA VAL A 158 -1.28 -10.91 1.20
C VAL A 158 -2.38 -10.28 2.05
N TYR A 159 -2.96 -9.15 1.64
CA TYR A 159 -4.05 -8.51 2.37
C TYR A 159 -5.31 -9.37 2.36
N GLU A 160 -5.63 -10.01 1.23
CA GLU A 160 -6.74 -10.96 1.10
C GLU A 160 -6.51 -12.21 1.98
N ASP A 161 -5.33 -12.82 1.93
CA ASP A 161 -4.97 -13.98 2.76
C ASP A 161 -5.05 -13.66 4.26
N GLN A 162 -4.70 -12.43 4.64
CA GLN A 162 -4.80 -11.94 6.01
C GLN A 162 -6.16 -11.36 6.37
N ASN A 163 -7.15 -11.38 5.47
CA ASN A 163 -8.50 -10.82 5.65
C ASN A 163 -8.51 -9.35 6.08
N VAL A 164 -7.60 -8.54 5.54
CA VAL A 164 -7.54 -7.09 5.80
C VAL A 164 -8.56 -6.37 4.93
N THR A 165 -9.34 -5.45 5.51
CA THR A 165 -10.30 -4.62 4.76
C THR A 165 -9.58 -3.56 3.94
N ALA A 166 -9.21 -3.92 2.72
CA ALA A 166 -8.52 -3.03 1.79
C ALA A 166 -9.08 -3.12 0.36
N ALA A 167 -8.93 -2.01 -0.35
CA ALA A 167 -9.17 -1.89 -1.79
C ALA A 167 -7.86 -1.49 -2.47
N PHE A 168 -7.48 -2.23 -3.51
CA PHE A 168 -6.33 -1.96 -4.34
C PHE A 168 -6.80 -1.50 -5.72
N LYS A 169 -6.14 -0.47 -6.28
CA LYS A 169 -6.54 0.08 -7.58
C LYS A 169 -5.37 0.55 -8.43
N ILE A 170 -5.39 0.22 -9.71
CA ILE A 170 -4.44 0.74 -10.69
C ILE A 170 -5.21 1.60 -11.71
N TYR A 171 -4.94 2.91 -11.70
CA TYR A 171 -5.54 3.82 -12.66
C TYR A 171 -4.84 3.73 -14.02
N GLU A 172 -5.57 3.22 -14.99
CA GLU A 172 -5.11 3.08 -16.37
C GLU A 172 -4.72 4.42 -16.99
N ARG A 173 -3.62 4.42 -17.74
CA ARG A 173 -3.06 5.61 -18.45
C ARG A 173 -2.60 6.76 -17.54
N GLU A 174 -2.58 6.56 -16.24
CA GLU A 174 -2.19 7.59 -15.27
C GLU A 174 -0.76 7.37 -14.78
N GLY A 175 -0.02 8.47 -14.58
CA GLY A 175 1.35 8.45 -14.07
C GLY A 175 1.42 8.66 -12.56
N HIS A 176 2.52 9.25 -12.08
CA HIS A 176 2.70 9.61 -10.67
C HIS A 176 1.84 10.83 -10.27
N THR A 177 0.52 10.64 -10.14
CA THR A 177 -0.44 11.69 -9.78
C THR A 177 -1.61 11.16 -8.95
N PRO A 178 -2.12 11.92 -7.96
CA PRO A 178 -3.32 11.55 -7.21
C PRO A 178 -4.62 11.91 -7.94
N ARG A 179 -4.55 12.74 -8.99
CA ARG A 179 -5.72 13.34 -9.65
C ARG A 179 -6.85 12.37 -10.02
N PRO A 180 -6.61 11.20 -10.66
CA PRO A 180 -7.69 10.30 -11.04
C PRO A 180 -8.43 9.70 -9.84
N ALA A 181 -7.79 9.70 -8.66
CA ALA A 181 -8.33 9.09 -7.44
C ALA A 181 -9.08 10.07 -6.54
N ILE A 182 -9.14 11.37 -6.85
CA ILE A 182 -9.68 12.37 -5.92
C ILE A 182 -11.14 12.06 -5.54
N ASP A 183 -11.99 11.77 -6.51
CA ASP A 183 -13.40 11.47 -6.25
C ASP A 183 -13.55 10.13 -5.52
N ASP A 184 -12.81 9.11 -5.94
CA ASP A 184 -12.78 7.79 -5.29
C ASP A 184 -12.32 7.89 -3.82
N ILE A 185 -11.28 8.68 -3.53
CA ILE A 185 -10.79 8.93 -2.16
C ILE A 185 -11.90 9.54 -1.29
N VAL A 186 -12.60 10.56 -1.80
CA VAL A 186 -13.67 11.22 -1.05
C VAL A 186 -14.82 10.25 -0.78
N GLU A 187 -15.26 9.51 -1.79
CA GLU A 187 -16.33 8.53 -1.64
C GLU A 187 -15.93 7.39 -0.70
N PHE A 188 -14.71 6.87 -0.84
CA PHE A 188 -14.14 5.84 0.02
C PHE A 188 -14.21 6.24 1.49
N HIS A 189 -13.70 7.42 1.85
CA HIS A 189 -13.73 7.88 3.24
C HIS A 189 -15.14 8.18 3.75
N GLN A 190 -16.05 8.67 2.89
CA GLN A 190 -17.46 8.85 3.25
C GLN A 190 -18.13 7.52 3.59
N ARG A 191 -17.85 6.47 2.81
CA ARG A 191 -18.34 5.11 3.07
C ARG A 191 -17.74 4.54 4.35
N SER A 192 -16.44 4.71 4.59
CA SER A 192 -15.81 4.30 5.85
C SER A 192 -16.44 4.98 7.07
N LEU A 193 -16.80 6.27 6.96
CA LEU A 193 -17.52 6.99 8.02
C LEU A 193 -18.94 6.49 8.26
N ALA A 194 -19.58 5.99 7.21
CA ALA A 194 -20.93 5.46 7.25
C ALA A 194 -21.00 3.97 7.59
N ASP A 195 -19.85 3.32 7.83
CA ASP A 195 -19.73 1.86 8.02
C ASP A 195 -20.29 1.08 6.81
N GLU A 196 -20.02 1.59 5.61
CA GLU A 196 -20.41 0.99 4.34
C GLU A 196 -19.24 0.26 3.67
N SER A 197 -19.56 -0.76 2.86
CA SER A 197 -18.57 -1.52 2.09
C SER A 197 -17.74 -0.62 1.16
N ILE A 198 -16.45 -0.94 1.09
CA ILE A 198 -15.44 -0.32 0.22
C ILE A 198 -15.07 -1.19 -1.00
N GLU A 199 -15.68 -2.36 -1.16
CA GLU A 199 -15.30 -3.36 -2.17
C GLU A 199 -15.34 -2.82 -3.60
N GLN A 200 -16.22 -1.85 -3.88
CA GLN A 200 -16.33 -1.22 -5.21
C GLN A 200 -15.07 -0.49 -5.68
N PHE A 201 -14.14 -0.19 -4.77
CA PHE A 201 -12.86 0.44 -5.11
C PHE A 201 -11.76 -0.57 -5.38
N ASN A 202 -11.98 -1.87 -5.12
CA ASN A 202 -11.00 -2.92 -5.27
C ASN A 202 -11.06 -3.48 -6.70
N ASP A 203 -9.98 -3.28 -7.45
CA ASP A 203 -9.73 -3.98 -8.71
C ASP A 203 -9.17 -5.38 -8.42
N GLU A 204 -9.48 -6.38 -9.24
CA GLU A 204 -8.80 -7.67 -9.17
C GLU A 204 -7.43 -7.56 -9.85
N LEU A 205 -6.34 -7.48 -9.07
CA LEU A 205 -4.98 -7.38 -9.60
C LEU A 205 -4.37 -8.78 -9.66
N SER A 206 -4.13 -9.29 -10.87
CA SER A 206 -3.36 -10.52 -11.05
C SER A 206 -1.86 -10.21 -11.09
N ALA A 207 -1.08 -10.94 -10.29
CA ALA A 207 0.36 -10.99 -10.50
C ALA A 207 0.58 -11.63 -11.86
N SER A 208 1.48 -11.07 -12.67
CA SER A 208 1.70 -11.67 -13.98
C SER A 208 2.30 -13.06 -13.82
N THR A 209 1.54 -14.06 -14.18
CA THR A 209 1.99 -15.44 -14.31
C THR A 209 2.98 -15.53 -15.48
N GLU A 210 3.74 -16.62 -15.54
CA GLU A 210 4.61 -16.86 -16.69
C GLU A 210 3.79 -16.79 -17.97
N ALA A 211 4.41 -16.28 -19.04
CA ALA A 211 3.73 -16.27 -20.32
C ALA A 211 3.24 -17.69 -20.63
N THR A 212 2.00 -17.83 -21.06
CA THR A 212 1.44 -19.14 -21.42
C THR A 212 1.23 -19.23 -22.94
N ASP A 213 1.14 -20.47 -23.41
CA ASP A 213 0.84 -20.83 -24.81
C ASP A 213 -0.54 -21.52 -24.77
N PRO A 214 -1.64 -20.75 -24.81
CA PRO A 214 -2.98 -21.30 -24.57
C PRO A 214 -3.45 -22.22 -25.70
N ASP A 215 -2.92 -22.06 -26.92
CA ASP A 215 -3.31 -22.87 -28.09
C ASP A 215 -2.32 -23.99 -28.45
N GLY A 216 -1.17 -24.02 -27.77
CA GLY A 216 -0.16 -25.07 -27.84
C GLY A 216 0.63 -25.08 -29.14
N ASP A 217 0.68 -23.96 -29.87
CA ASP A 217 1.35 -23.86 -31.17
C ASP A 217 2.87 -23.57 -31.05
N GLY A 218 3.34 -23.30 -29.83
CA GLY A 218 4.72 -23.02 -29.49
C GLY A 218 5.09 -21.54 -29.55
N THR A 219 4.17 -20.63 -29.88
CA THR A 219 4.28 -19.22 -29.53
C THR A 219 3.60 -18.94 -28.19
N PHE A 220 4.08 -17.91 -27.50
CA PHE A 220 3.49 -17.49 -26.23
C PHE A 220 2.66 -16.24 -26.51
N GLU A 221 1.34 -16.38 -26.55
CA GLU A 221 0.37 -15.31 -26.86
C GLU A 221 -0.06 -14.58 -25.60
N ASP A 222 -0.29 -15.34 -24.53
CA ASP A 222 -0.62 -14.84 -23.21
C ASP A 222 0.67 -14.37 -22.55
N ILE A 223 1.08 -13.15 -22.89
CA ILE A 223 2.30 -12.54 -22.37
C ILE A 223 2.11 -12.19 -20.89
N ASN A 224 0.89 -11.88 -20.47
CA ASN A 224 0.57 -11.46 -19.10
C ASN A 224 0.36 -12.62 -18.12
N GLY A 225 0.21 -13.84 -18.62
CA GLY A 225 0.02 -15.08 -17.88
C GLY A 225 -1.42 -15.32 -17.45
N ASP A 226 -2.38 -14.45 -17.78
CA ASP A 226 -3.75 -14.50 -17.26
C ASP A 226 -4.62 -15.62 -17.87
N GLY A 227 -4.06 -16.37 -18.82
CA GLY A 227 -4.71 -17.48 -19.51
C GLY A 227 -5.56 -17.04 -20.72
N GLU A 228 -5.58 -15.76 -21.07
CA GLU A 228 -6.25 -15.22 -22.24
C GLU A 228 -5.27 -14.54 -23.21
N PHE A 229 -5.62 -14.48 -24.50
CA PHE A 229 -4.88 -13.67 -25.47
C PHE A 229 -5.66 -12.40 -25.80
N THR A 230 -5.25 -11.28 -25.21
CA THR A 230 -5.95 -10.00 -25.30
C THR A 230 -5.03 -8.85 -25.75
N VAL A 231 -5.59 -7.64 -25.85
CA VAL A 231 -4.79 -6.43 -26.14
C VAL A 231 -3.81 -6.10 -24.99
N THR A 232 -4.08 -6.59 -23.78
CA THR A 232 -3.23 -6.42 -22.60
C THR A 232 -1.89 -7.14 -22.80
N ASP A 233 -1.88 -8.30 -23.44
CA ASP A 233 -0.67 -9.04 -23.79
C ASP A 233 0.21 -8.30 -24.79
N VAL A 234 -0.43 -7.68 -25.78
CA VAL A 234 0.27 -6.84 -26.77
C VAL A 234 0.90 -5.63 -26.07
N GLN A 235 0.19 -4.98 -25.15
CA GLN A 235 0.72 -3.89 -24.36
C GLN A 235 1.90 -4.34 -23.49
N LYS A 236 1.80 -5.51 -22.85
CA LYS A 236 2.88 -6.10 -22.06
C LYS A 236 4.11 -6.40 -22.93
N LEU A 237 3.93 -6.97 -24.12
CA LEU A 237 5.01 -7.22 -25.07
C LEU A 237 5.76 -5.93 -25.45
N PHE A 238 5.03 -4.86 -25.75
CA PHE A 238 5.64 -3.56 -26.06
C PHE A 238 6.36 -2.94 -24.87
N SER A 239 5.82 -3.09 -23.65
CA SER A 239 6.47 -2.60 -22.43
C SER A 239 7.82 -3.31 -22.17
N MET A 240 7.94 -4.59 -22.50
CA MET A 240 9.19 -5.35 -22.37
C MET A 240 10.26 -4.90 -23.39
N LEU A 241 9.84 -4.50 -24.59
CA LEU A 241 10.73 -4.04 -25.66
C LEU A 241 11.28 -2.63 -25.42
N THR A 242 10.57 -1.79 -24.66
CA THR A 242 11.01 -0.42 -24.34
C THR A 242 11.86 -0.32 -23.08
N SER A 243 11.98 -1.42 -22.31
CA SER A 243 12.79 -1.52 -21.08
C SER A 243 14.21 -2.07 -21.28
N GLN A 244 14.71 -2.17 -22.53
CA GLN A 244 16.12 -2.52 -22.84
C GLN A 244 16.99 -1.32 -23.19
#